data_AF-A0A4R3HF98-F1
#
_entry.id   AF-A0A4R3HF98-F1
#
_cell.length_a   1.000
_cell.length_b   1.000
_cell.length_c   1.000
_cell.angle_alpha   90.00
_cell.angle_beta   90.00
_cell.angle_gamma   90.00
#
_symmetry.space_group_name_H-M   'P 1'
#
loop_
_entity.id
_entity.type
_entity.pdbx_description
1 polymer ?
#
loop_
_entity_poly.entity_id
_entity_poly.type
_entity_poly.pdbx_seq_one_letter_code
_entity_poly.pdbx_strand_id
1 'polypeptide(L)'
;MSPKFKSAAALAASLVLAGCATETKTTVFVPVVAPTPPSSLTPQPVMLFNQTKDGRKLFTLDAEFPYCDVETGKLIVVPRWYVTDFASVPWYGQGFIDPQGPTARAAIVHDWLYTIGEPGKREEADAIFLRAMLKYGVPPFQANIAYKAVRIGGEKGYGLPTDWRFTDPKRQDLFQPPPFPKPRTGAVRILPRCQGFGALIQSGWRAYPLKAPTVVTPPPVVVTRTPLDQVRERLPFGGKSEKRK
;
A
#
# COMPACT_ATOMS: atom_id res chain seq x y z
N MET A 1 -36.07 -11.48 80.10
CA MET A 1 -35.46 -10.96 81.34
C MET A 1 -34.04 -10.54 81.00
N SER A 2 -33.73 -9.24 81.10
CA SER A 2 -32.44 -8.63 80.75
C SER A 2 -31.28 -9.11 81.64
N PRO A 3 -30.03 -8.90 81.21
CA PRO A 3 -29.21 -7.86 81.85
C PRO A 3 -28.48 -7.00 80.79
N LYS A 4 -28.64 -5.67 80.77
CA LYS A 4 -27.94 -4.63 81.56
C LYS A 4 -26.41 -4.63 81.43
N PHE A 5 -25.95 -3.91 80.39
CA PHE A 5 -24.89 -2.87 80.35
C PHE A 5 -23.74 -2.88 81.38
N LYS A 6 -22.49 -2.77 80.90
CA LYS A 6 -21.46 -1.85 81.44
C LYS A 6 -20.43 -1.41 80.38
N SER A 7 -20.29 -0.07 80.27
CA SER A 7 -19.06 0.74 80.05
C SER A 7 -18.23 0.52 78.77
N ALA A 8 -17.55 1.48 78.15
CA ALA A 8 -17.11 2.82 78.53
C ALA A 8 -16.88 3.65 77.25
N ALA A 9 -16.88 4.97 77.39
CA ALA A 9 -16.63 5.94 76.33
C ALA A 9 -15.20 5.86 75.78
N ALA A 10 -15.07 6.02 74.45
CA ALA A 10 -13.83 6.43 73.80
C ALA A 10 -14.16 7.50 72.75
N LEU A 11 -13.79 8.74 73.04
CA LEU A 11 -13.74 9.84 72.08
C LEU A 11 -12.59 9.55 71.09
N ALA A 12 -12.92 9.15 69.86
CA ALA A 12 -11.97 9.08 68.77
C ALA A 12 -12.15 10.30 67.88
N ALA A 13 -11.15 11.19 67.90
CA ALA A 13 -11.06 12.33 66.99
C ALA A 13 -10.86 11.82 65.55
N SER A 14 -11.84 12.07 64.68
CA SER A 14 -11.75 11.76 63.26
C SER A 14 -10.90 12.81 62.55
N LEU A 15 -9.63 12.48 62.28
CA LEU A 15 -8.82 13.19 61.29
C LEU A 15 -9.45 13.00 59.89
N VAL A 16 -9.94 14.09 59.31
CA VAL A 16 -10.37 14.13 57.91
C VAL A 16 -9.12 14.14 57.03
N LEU A 17 -8.75 12.98 56.50
CA LEU A 17 -7.74 12.87 55.43
C LEU A 17 -8.38 13.40 54.13
N ALA A 18 -8.04 14.63 53.76
CA ALA A 18 -8.34 15.17 52.44
C ALA A 18 -7.53 14.42 51.38
N GLY A 19 -8.17 13.45 50.71
CA GLY A 19 -7.59 12.79 49.55
C GLY A 19 -7.61 13.73 48.34
N CYS A 20 -6.46 14.31 48.00
CA CYS A 20 -6.29 15.03 46.73
C CYS A 20 -6.34 14.03 45.58
N ALA A 21 -7.45 13.99 44.84
CA ALA A 21 -7.56 13.25 43.59
C ALA A 21 -6.76 13.98 42.50
N THR A 22 -5.63 13.41 42.09
CA THR A 22 -4.82 13.95 41.00
C THR A 22 -5.41 13.48 39.66
N GLU A 23 -5.97 14.39 38.86
CA GLU A 23 -6.45 14.08 37.51
C GLU A 23 -5.27 13.76 36.57
N THR A 24 -5.20 12.52 36.09
CA THR A 24 -4.30 12.07 35.03
C THR A 24 -4.87 12.46 33.66
N LYS A 25 -4.34 13.53 33.05
CA LYS A 25 -4.67 13.89 31.67
C LYS A 25 -3.74 13.15 30.70
N THR A 26 -4.21 12.05 30.13
CA THR A 26 -3.48 11.28 29.10
C THR A 26 -3.74 11.89 27.72
N THR A 27 -2.76 12.58 27.14
CA THR A 27 -2.78 12.95 25.72
C THR A 27 -2.01 11.93 24.90
N VAL A 28 -2.74 11.07 24.17
CA VAL A 28 -2.16 10.14 23.19
C VAL A 28 -1.97 10.90 21.87
N PHE A 29 -0.73 11.21 21.52
CA PHE A 29 -0.40 11.63 20.16
C PHE A 29 -0.42 10.40 19.27
N VAL A 30 -1.58 10.13 18.65
CA VAL A 30 -1.65 9.21 17.52
C VAL A 30 -1.02 9.95 16.34
N PRO A 31 0.09 9.47 15.75
CA PRO A 31 0.54 10.02 14.48
C PRO A 31 -0.57 9.72 13.47
N VAL A 32 -1.35 10.74 13.13
CA VAL A 32 -2.25 10.68 11.99
C VAL A 32 -1.34 10.50 10.79
N VAL A 33 -1.23 9.27 10.31
CA VAL A 33 -0.59 8.99 9.03
C VAL A 33 -1.38 9.81 8.02
N ALA A 34 -0.75 10.86 7.51
CA ALA A 34 -1.36 11.70 6.49
C ALA A 34 -1.88 10.76 5.39
N PRO A 35 -3.14 10.90 4.94
CA PRO A 35 -3.59 10.16 3.78
C PRO A 35 -2.59 10.49 2.68
N THR A 36 -1.82 9.49 2.25
CA THR A 36 -0.95 9.64 1.09
C THR A 36 -1.82 10.25 0.01
N PRO A 37 -1.49 11.46 -0.49
CA PRO A 37 -2.33 12.13 -1.48
C PRO A 37 -2.58 11.12 -2.60
N PRO A 38 -3.82 11.00 -3.11
CA PRO A 38 -4.12 10.06 -4.17
C PRO A 38 -3.07 10.29 -5.24
N SER A 39 -2.16 9.31 -5.39
CA SER A 39 -1.06 9.41 -6.34
C SER A 39 -1.70 9.85 -7.64
N SER A 40 -1.18 10.94 -8.21
CA SER A 40 -1.59 11.47 -9.51
C SER A 40 -2.09 10.33 -10.37
N LEU A 41 -3.32 10.42 -10.89
CA LEU A 41 -4.19 9.42 -11.55
C LEU A 41 -3.56 8.24 -12.34
N THR A 42 -2.26 8.25 -12.57
CA THR A 42 -1.42 7.13 -13.01
C THR A 42 -0.21 6.97 -12.07
N PRO A 43 -0.09 5.85 -11.33
CA PRO A 43 1.13 5.56 -10.60
C PRO A 43 2.27 5.38 -11.58
N GLN A 44 3.37 6.08 -11.32
CA GLN A 44 4.59 6.01 -12.12
C GLN A 44 5.26 4.65 -11.80
N PRO A 45 5.57 3.78 -12.77
CA PRO A 45 6.46 2.65 -12.53
C PRO A 45 7.82 3.16 -12.06
N VAL A 46 8.09 3.07 -10.75
CA VAL A 46 9.39 3.43 -10.17
C VAL A 46 10.38 2.30 -10.45
N MET A 47 11.44 2.65 -11.15
CA MET A 47 12.37 1.71 -11.76
C MET A 47 13.31 1.04 -10.75
N LEU A 48 13.58 -0.25 -11.00
CA LEU A 48 14.72 -0.95 -10.43
C LEU A 48 15.59 -1.49 -11.56
N PHE A 49 16.67 -0.79 -11.86
CA PHE A 49 17.55 -1.11 -12.99
C PHE A 49 18.51 -2.28 -12.75
N ASN A 50 18.50 -2.93 -11.59
CA ASN A 50 19.61 -3.79 -11.16
C ASN A 50 19.36 -5.30 -11.35
N GLN A 51 18.31 -5.70 -12.07
CA GLN A 51 18.00 -7.12 -12.30
C GLN A 51 17.64 -7.37 -13.76
N THR A 52 18.26 -8.39 -14.35
CA THR A 52 18.05 -8.84 -15.73
C THR A 52 17.49 -10.26 -15.75
N LYS A 53 16.45 -10.50 -16.55
CA LYS A 53 15.92 -11.83 -16.88
C LYS A 53 16.13 -12.03 -18.38
N ASP A 54 16.87 -13.05 -18.78
CA ASP A 54 17.14 -13.36 -20.20
C ASP A 54 17.69 -12.15 -21.01
N GLY A 55 18.54 -11.33 -20.39
CA GLY A 55 19.11 -10.12 -20.99
C GLY A 55 18.17 -8.91 -21.04
N ARG A 56 16.94 -9.01 -20.52
CA ARG A 56 15.95 -7.92 -20.43
C ARG A 56 15.94 -7.28 -19.06
N LYS A 57 15.80 -5.96 -19.02
CA LYS A 57 15.68 -5.19 -17.77
C LYS A 57 14.33 -5.54 -17.12
N LEU A 58 14.36 -5.83 -15.82
CA LEU A 58 13.15 -5.99 -15.02
C LEU A 58 12.70 -4.63 -14.48
N PHE A 59 11.39 -4.44 -14.40
CA PHE A 59 10.77 -3.26 -13.83
C PHE A 59 9.85 -3.69 -12.69
N THR A 60 9.72 -2.83 -11.70
CA THR A 60 8.94 -3.11 -10.50
C THR A 60 7.99 -1.95 -10.25
N LEU A 61 6.77 -2.23 -9.81
CA LEU A 61 5.82 -1.18 -9.47
C LEU A 61 6.01 -0.73 -8.01
N ASP A 62 6.11 0.57 -7.73
CA ASP A 62 6.10 1.07 -6.33
C ASP A 62 4.70 1.38 -5.80
N ALA A 63 3.69 1.43 -6.68
CA ALA A 63 2.29 1.61 -6.29
C ALA A 63 1.38 0.69 -7.11
N GLU A 64 0.14 0.49 -6.64
CA GLU A 64 -0.84 -0.26 -7.40
C GLU A 64 -1.21 0.47 -8.68
N PHE A 65 -1.33 -0.24 -9.80
CA PHE A 65 -1.68 0.34 -11.09
C PHE A 65 -3.11 -0.05 -11.50
N PRO A 66 -4.11 0.83 -11.24
CA PRO A 66 -5.48 0.56 -11.62
C PRO A 66 -5.71 0.90 -13.10
N TYR A 67 -6.32 -0.04 -13.82
CA TYR A 67 -6.77 0.10 -15.19
C TYR A 67 -8.19 -0.43 -15.33
N CYS A 68 -9.07 0.38 -15.90
CA CYS A 68 -10.40 -0.07 -16.28
C CYS A 68 -10.51 -0.17 -17.80
N ASP A 69 -10.93 -1.35 -18.25
CA ASP A 69 -11.23 -1.62 -19.65
C ASP A 69 -12.65 -1.19 -20.01
N VAL A 70 -12.77 -0.33 -21.02
CA VAL A 70 -14.06 0.29 -21.38
C VAL A 70 -15.05 -0.68 -22.03
N GLU A 71 -14.53 -1.71 -22.71
CA GLU A 71 -15.34 -2.67 -23.45
C GLU A 71 -15.89 -3.77 -22.52
N THR A 72 -15.00 -4.42 -21.75
CA THR A 72 -15.41 -5.48 -20.83
C THR A 72 -15.93 -4.96 -19.49
N GLY A 73 -15.63 -3.70 -19.15
CA GLY A 73 -15.87 -3.14 -17.82
C GLY A 73 -14.97 -3.72 -16.73
N LYS A 74 -13.98 -4.55 -17.06
CA LYS A 74 -13.09 -5.14 -16.07
C LYS A 74 -12.18 -4.08 -15.45
N LEU A 75 -12.26 -3.95 -14.12
CA LEU A 75 -11.30 -3.22 -13.32
C LEU A 75 -10.14 -4.16 -12.96
N ILE A 76 -9.01 -3.93 -13.60
CA ILE A 76 -7.76 -4.64 -13.37
C ILE A 76 -6.90 -3.74 -12.49
N VAL A 77 -6.37 -4.29 -11.41
CA VAL A 77 -5.42 -3.57 -10.57
C VAL A 77 -4.17 -4.41 -10.50
N VAL A 78 -3.06 -3.85 -10.96
CA VAL A 78 -1.76 -4.51 -10.82
C VAL A 78 -1.23 -4.14 -9.44
N PRO A 79 -0.85 -5.13 -8.61
CA PRO A 79 -0.38 -4.88 -7.26
C PRO A 79 0.96 -4.15 -7.24
N ARG A 80 1.20 -3.46 -6.13
CA ARG A 80 2.52 -2.96 -5.78
C ARG A 80 3.54 -4.11 -5.73
N TRP A 81 4.78 -3.79 -6.10
CA TRP A 81 5.95 -4.68 -6.14
C TRP A 81 5.91 -5.77 -7.20
N TYR A 82 4.88 -5.82 -8.04
CA TYR A 82 4.86 -6.73 -9.18
C TYR A 82 6.05 -6.46 -10.11
N VAL A 83 6.70 -7.54 -10.55
CA VAL A 83 7.84 -7.49 -11.45
C VAL A 83 7.37 -7.81 -12.87
N THR A 84 7.67 -6.91 -13.81
CA THR A 84 7.37 -7.02 -15.24
C THR A 84 8.65 -6.88 -16.06
N ASP A 85 8.74 -7.58 -17.19
CA ASP A 85 9.89 -7.55 -18.10
C ASP A 85 9.56 -6.89 -19.45
N PHE A 86 8.34 -6.34 -19.60
CA PHE A 86 7.81 -5.76 -20.83
C PHE A 86 8.00 -6.67 -22.05
N ALA A 87 7.89 -7.99 -21.87
CA ALA A 87 8.01 -8.97 -22.95
C ALA A 87 6.99 -8.75 -24.08
N SER A 88 5.85 -8.12 -23.77
CA SER A 88 4.79 -7.75 -24.71
C SER A 88 5.14 -6.57 -25.62
N VAL A 89 6.21 -5.82 -25.32
CA VAL A 89 6.68 -4.72 -26.17
C VAL A 89 7.62 -5.25 -27.26
N PRO A 90 7.38 -4.90 -28.55
CA PRO A 90 8.21 -5.35 -29.66
C PRO A 90 9.71 -5.02 -29.49
N TRP A 91 10.57 -5.88 -30.05
CA TRP A 91 12.04 -5.79 -29.94
C TRP A 91 12.63 -4.44 -30.38
N TYR A 92 12.05 -3.78 -31.39
CA TYR A 92 12.48 -2.45 -31.83
C TYR A 92 12.13 -1.33 -30.84
N GLY A 93 11.15 -1.58 -29.96
CA GLY A 93 10.78 -0.68 -28.88
C GLY A 93 11.70 -0.81 -27.67
N GLN A 94 12.20 -2.02 -27.37
CA GLN A 94 12.89 -2.37 -26.11
C GLN A 94 14.11 -1.50 -25.76
N GLY A 95 14.82 -0.95 -26.75
CA GLY A 95 15.95 -0.03 -26.51
C GLY A 95 15.55 1.40 -26.13
N PHE A 96 14.33 1.83 -26.49
CA PHE A 96 13.79 3.19 -26.32
C PHE A 96 12.45 3.19 -25.57
N ILE A 97 12.14 2.12 -24.82
CA ILE A 97 10.97 2.12 -23.95
C ILE A 97 11.23 3.14 -22.87
N ASP A 98 10.58 4.29 -22.98
CA ASP A 98 10.28 5.10 -21.81
C ASP A 98 9.42 4.22 -20.88
N PRO A 99 9.92 3.86 -19.69
CA PRO A 99 9.15 3.09 -18.71
C PRO A 99 7.88 3.82 -18.28
N GLN A 100 7.85 5.16 -18.44
CA GLN A 100 6.67 6.00 -18.24
C GLN A 100 5.83 6.16 -19.52
N GLY A 101 6.29 5.58 -20.62
CA GLY A 101 5.67 5.68 -21.93
C GLY A 101 4.31 4.98 -22.00
N PRO A 102 3.50 5.34 -23.01
CA PRO A 102 2.15 4.83 -23.15
C PRO A 102 2.11 3.31 -23.40
N THR A 103 3.10 2.78 -24.12
CA THR A 103 3.24 1.34 -24.39
C THR A 103 3.62 0.56 -23.14
N ALA A 104 4.53 1.09 -22.30
CA ALA A 104 4.93 0.44 -21.05
C ALA A 104 3.74 0.31 -20.08
N ARG A 105 2.93 1.36 -19.95
CA ARG A 105 1.70 1.34 -19.13
C ARG A 105 0.70 0.27 -19.58
N ALA A 106 0.57 0.05 -20.89
CA ALA A 106 -0.26 -1.03 -21.42
C ALA A 106 0.35 -2.41 -21.16
N ALA A 107 1.68 -2.54 -21.31
CA ALA A 107 2.41 -3.79 -21.07
C ALA A 107 2.28 -4.26 -19.62
N ILE A 108 2.33 -3.35 -18.64
CA ILE A 108 2.08 -3.66 -17.21
C ILE A 108 0.77 -4.42 -17.02
N VAL A 109 -0.31 -3.96 -17.65
CA VAL A 109 -1.64 -4.59 -17.54
C VAL A 109 -1.66 -5.95 -18.23
N HIS A 110 -1.04 -6.04 -19.42
CA HIS A 110 -0.95 -7.28 -20.19
C HIS A 110 -0.16 -8.36 -19.45
N ASP A 111 1.05 -8.04 -19.02
CA ASP A 111 1.94 -8.95 -18.29
C ASP A 111 1.28 -9.44 -17.00
N TRP A 112 0.53 -8.58 -16.30
CA TRP A 112 -0.25 -8.99 -15.13
C TRP A 112 -1.34 -10.02 -15.48
N LEU A 113 -2.13 -9.77 -16.53
CA LEU A 113 -3.16 -10.72 -16.97
C LEU A 113 -2.56 -12.05 -17.43
N TYR A 114 -1.41 -12.00 -18.11
CA TYR A 114 -0.63 -13.16 -18.50
C TYR A 114 -0.10 -13.93 -17.30
N THR A 115 0.39 -13.21 -16.30
CA THR A 115 0.86 -13.80 -15.05
C THR A 115 -0.28 -14.51 -14.34
N ILE A 116 -1.48 -13.93 -14.28
CA ILE A 116 -2.66 -14.61 -13.73
C ILE A 116 -2.98 -15.86 -14.54
N GLY A 117 -2.98 -15.76 -15.87
CA GLY A 117 -3.15 -16.91 -16.76
C GLY A 117 -4.54 -17.53 -16.65
N GLU A 118 -5.60 -16.72 -16.56
CA GLU A 118 -6.98 -17.19 -16.43
C GLU A 118 -7.33 -18.12 -17.62
N PRO A 119 -7.77 -19.38 -17.39
CA PRO A 119 -7.98 -20.33 -18.48
C PRO A 119 -8.94 -19.80 -19.57
N GLY A 120 -8.52 -19.87 -20.83
CA GLY A 120 -9.32 -19.41 -21.97
C GLY A 120 -9.42 -17.88 -22.15
N LYS A 121 -8.69 -17.09 -21.34
CA LYS A 121 -8.75 -15.62 -21.39
C LYS A 121 -7.54 -14.92 -22.02
N ARG A 122 -6.64 -15.68 -22.66
CA ARG A 122 -5.48 -15.12 -23.35
C ARG A 122 -5.87 -14.10 -24.41
N GLU A 123 -6.85 -14.43 -25.25
CA GLU A 123 -7.30 -13.52 -26.32
C GLU A 123 -7.89 -12.24 -25.76
N GLU A 124 -8.58 -12.35 -24.62
CA GLU A 124 -9.12 -11.21 -23.91
C GLU A 124 -8.01 -10.33 -23.36
N ALA A 125 -6.95 -10.92 -22.78
CA ALA A 125 -5.78 -10.19 -22.30
C ALA A 125 -5.07 -9.44 -23.45
N ASP A 126 -4.91 -10.08 -24.61
CA ASP A 126 -4.33 -9.46 -25.81
C ASP A 126 -5.20 -8.30 -26.32
N ALA A 127 -6.53 -8.46 -26.32
CA ALA A 127 -7.46 -7.41 -26.72
C ALA A 127 -7.45 -6.22 -25.73
N ILE A 128 -7.37 -6.51 -24.42
CA ILE A 128 -7.22 -5.50 -23.38
C ILE A 128 -5.92 -4.72 -23.57
N PHE A 129 -4.83 -5.38 -23.96
CA PHE A 129 -3.56 -4.72 -24.26
C PHE A 129 -3.67 -3.74 -25.43
N LEU A 130 -4.32 -4.13 -26.52
CA LEU A 130 -4.60 -3.24 -27.65
C LEU A 130 -5.39 -1.99 -27.20
N ARG A 131 -6.48 -2.20 -26.44
CA ARG A 131 -7.31 -1.10 -25.93
C ARG A 131 -6.55 -0.21 -24.94
N ALA A 132 -5.71 -0.79 -24.09
CA ALA A 132 -4.88 -0.05 -23.16
C ALA A 132 -3.86 0.83 -23.91
N MET A 133 -3.21 0.31 -24.94
CA MET A 133 -2.30 1.08 -25.79
C MET A 133 -3.02 2.28 -26.44
N LEU A 134 -4.18 2.05 -27.04
CA LEU A 134 -4.99 3.12 -27.64
C LEU A 134 -5.41 4.18 -26.61
N LYS A 135 -5.85 3.74 -25.42
CA LYS A 135 -6.25 4.62 -24.32
C LYS A 135 -5.09 5.48 -23.79
N TYR A 136 -3.88 4.95 -23.75
CA TYR A 136 -2.71 5.70 -23.32
C TYR A 136 -2.08 6.57 -24.44
N GLY A 137 -2.64 6.56 -25.65
CA GLY A 137 -2.21 7.43 -26.74
C GLY A 137 -1.14 6.83 -27.66
N VAL A 138 -0.95 5.50 -27.66
CA VAL A 138 -0.12 4.83 -28.67
C VAL A 138 -0.81 4.93 -30.03
N PRO A 139 -0.09 5.31 -31.11
CA PRO A 139 -0.66 5.37 -32.45
C PRO A 139 -1.30 4.02 -32.86
N PRO A 140 -2.50 4.01 -33.47
CA PRO A 140 -3.22 2.77 -33.78
C PRO A 140 -2.41 1.76 -34.61
N PHE A 141 -1.57 2.25 -35.52
CA PHE A 141 -0.69 1.38 -36.32
C PHE A 141 0.30 0.60 -35.44
N GLN A 142 0.98 1.29 -34.52
CA GLN A 142 1.94 0.67 -33.61
C GLN A 142 1.24 -0.30 -32.65
N ALA A 143 0.09 0.10 -32.12
CA ALA A 143 -0.72 -0.73 -31.22
C ALA A 143 -1.18 -2.03 -31.92
N ASN A 144 -1.59 -1.96 -33.18
CA ASN A 144 -1.98 -3.13 -33.96
C ASN A 144 -0.80 -4.08 -34.26
N ILE A 145 0.40 -3.55 -34.53
CA ILE A 145 1.60 -4.38 -34.70
C ILE A 145 1.92 -5.13 -33.42
N ALA A 146 1.94 -4.42 -32.29
CA ALA A 146 2.20 -5.03 -30.98
C ALA A 146 1.13 -6.08 -30.63
N TYR A 147 -0.14 -5.79 -30.89
CA TYR A 147 -1.23 -6.75 -30.73
C TYR A 147 -1.02 -8.02 -31.56
N LYS A 148 -0.71 -7.89 -32.86
CA LYS A 148 -0.44 -9.06 -33.72
C LYS A 148 0.77 -9.86 -33.23
N ALA A 149 1.81 -9.19 -32.74
CA ALA A 149 3.00 -9.85 -32.19
C ALA A 149 2.66 -10.71 -30.97
N VAL A 150 1.88 -10.20 -30.00
CA VAL A 150 1.47 -10.99 -28.82
C VAL A 150 0.47 -12.10 -29.17
N ARG A 151 -0.39 -11.89 -30.18
CA ARG A 151 -1.32 -12.93 -30.67
C ARG A 151 -0.60 -14.15 -31.22
N ILE A 152 0.49 -13.93 -31.98
CA ILE A 152 1.28 -14.98 -32.65
C ILE A 152 2.32 -15.59 -31.71
N GLY A 153 2.99 -14.78 -30.87
CA GLY A 153 4.14 -15.21 -30.08
C GLY A 153 3.90 -15.38 -28.58
N GLY A 154 2.75 -14.95 -28.05
CA GLY A 154 2.51 -14.88 -26.60
C GLY A 154 2.13 -16.20 -25.94
N GLU A 155 1.84 -17.27 -26.68
CA GLU A 155 1.30 -18.51 -26.11
C GLU A 155 2.20 -19.13 -25.03
N LYS A 156 3.52 -19.14 -25.25
CA LYS A 156 4.49 -19.73 -24.32
C LYS A 156 4.61 -18.97 -22.99
N GLY A 157 4.22 -17.69 -22.96
CA GLY A 157 4.30 -16.83 -21.79
C GLY A 157 3.04 -16.82 -20.93
N TYR A 158 1.97 -17.49 -21.36
CA TYR A 158 0.69 -17.39 -20.67
C TYR A 158 0.65 -18.28 -19.42
N GLY A 159 0.46 -17.67 -18.25
CA GLY A 159 0.28 -18.38 -16.98
C GLY A 159 1.54 -19.02 -16.41
N LEU A 160 2.74 -18.59 -16.84
CA LEU A 160 3.99 -19.17 -16.35
C LEU A 160 4.16 -18.96 -14.83
N PRO A 161 4.53 -20.00 -14.07
CA PRO A 161 4.80 -19.85 -12.63
C PRO A 161 5.95 -18.89 -12.31
N THR A 162 6.89 -18.73 -13.24
CA THR A 162 8.08 -17.87 -13.10
C THR A 162 7.77 -16.38 -13.17
N ASP A 163 6.57 -15.99 -13.63
CA ASP A 163 6.16 -14.59 -13.74
C ASP A 163 5.44 -14.09 -12.46
N TRP A 164 5.09 -15.00 -11.55
CA TRP A 164 4.53 -14.66 -10.24
C TRP A 164 5.63 -14.18 -9.27
N ARG A 165 6.18 -12.98 -9.54
CA ARG A 165 7.32 -12.41 -8.81
C ARG A 165 7.03 -11.02 -8.27
N PHE A 166 7.49 -10.79 -7.04
CA PHE A 166 7.35 -9.53 -6.33
C PHE A 166 8.68 -9.13 -5.69
N THR A 167 9.08 -7.88 -5.87
CA THR A 167 10.31 -7.34 -5.30
C THR A 167 10.05 -5.99 -4.67
N ASP A 168 10.45 -5.80 -3.41
CA ASP A 168 10.44 -4.47 -2.79
C ASP A 168 11.67 -3.69 -3.28
N PRO A 169 11.49 -2.52 -3.91
CA PRO A 169 12.61 -1.68 -4.34
C PRO A 169 13.61 -1.34 -3.24
N LYS A 170 13.15 -1.26 -1.99
CA LYS A 170 13.99 -0.92 -0.84
C LYS A 170 14.78 -2.11 -0.29
N ARG A 171 14.43 -3.34 -0.66
CA ARG A 171 14.99 -4.58 -0.12
C ARG A 171 15.17 -5.61 -1.23
N GLN A 172 15.97 -5.24 -2.23
CA GLN A 172 16.25 -6.07 -3.42
C GLN A 172 17.13 -7.29 -3.11
N ASP A 173 17.98 -7.21 -2.09
CA ASP A 173 18.93 -8.27 -1.74
C ASP A 173 18.27 -9.47 -1.04
N LEU A 174 16.99 -9.34 -0.68
CA LEU A 174 16.25 -10.36 0.06
C LEU A 174 15.15 -10.94 -0.82
N PHE A 175 15.07 -12.27 -0.87
CA PHE A 175 13.92 -12.95 -1.44
C PHE A 175 12.66 -12.63 -0.62
N GLN A 176 11.60 -12.19 -1.28
CA GLN A 176 10.33 -11.86 -0.63
C GLN A 176 9.24 -12.80 -1.12
N PRO A 177 8.45 -13.40 -0.21
CA PRO A 177 7.29 -14.16 -0.62
C PRO A 177 6.26 -13.21 -1.27
N PRO A 178 5.44 -13.71 -2.20
CA PRO A 178 4.32 -12.94 -2.73
C PRO A 178 3.44 -12.39 -1.60
N PRO A 179 2.99 -11.12 -1.69
CA PRO A 179 2.25 -10.47 -0.61
C PRO A 179 0.86 -11.06 -0.37
N PHE A 180 0.32 -11.81 -1.34
CA PHE A 180 -1.00 -12.43 -1.27
C PHE A 180 -1.06 -13.66 -2.22
N PRO A 181 -2.03 -14.58 -2.04
CA PRO A 181 -2.19 -15.74 -2.92
C PRO A 181 -2.61 -15.32 -4.34
N LYS A 182 -2.13 -16.05 -5.35
CA LYS A 182 -2.45 -15.79 -6.77
C LYS A 182 -3.97 -15.83 -7.01
N PRO A 183 -4.60 -14.74 -7.49
CA PRO A 183 -6.02 -14.74 -7.77
C PRO A 183 -6.34 -15.61 -9.00
N ARG A 184 -7.57 -16.10 -9.09
CA ARG A 184 -8.05 -16.89 -10.24
C ARG A 184 -8.36 -16.03 -11.46
N THR A 185 -8.73 -14.76 -11.24
CA THR A 185 -9.16 -13.83 -12.27
C THR A 185 -8.30 -12.57 -12.22
N GLY A 186 -8.02 -11.99 -13.40
CA GLY A 186 -7.26 -10.74 -13.50
C GLY A 186 -8.07 -9.49 -13.13
N ALA A 187 -9.40 -9.59 -13.18
CA ALA A 187 -10.31 -8.52 -12.80
C ALA A 187 -10.60 -8.55 -11.29
N VAL A 188 -10.46 -7.40 -10.64
CA VAL A 188 -10.80 -7.19 -9.22
C VAL A 188 -12.28 -6.86 -9.06
N ARG A 189 -12.84 -6.10 -10.01
CA ARG A 189 -14.27 -5.73 -10.06
C ARG A 189 -14.72 -5.59 -11.51
N ILE A 190 -16.05 -5.55 -11.70
CA ILE A 190 -16.66 -5.18 -12.98
C ILE A 190 -17.36 -3.83 -12.80
N LEU A 191 -16.92 -2.84 -13.56
CA LEU A 191 -17.49 -1.49 -13.66
C LEU A 191 -17.96 -1.29 -15.11
N PRO A 192 -19.26 -1.44 -15.41
CA PRO A 192 -19.78 -1.26 -16.76
C PRO A 192 -19.36 0.10 -17.33
N ARG A 193 -18.72 0.09 -18.50
CA ARG A 193 -18.18 1.29 -19.18
C ARG A 193 -17.25 2.15 -18.29
N CYS A 194 -16.62 1.54 -17.28
CA CYS A 194 -15.77 2.24 -16.31
C CYS A 194 -16.47 3.37 -15.55
N GLN A 195 -17.79 3.33 -15.43
CA GLN A 195 -18.55 4.35 -14.70
C GLN A 195 -18.15 4.33 -13.22
N GLY A 196 -17.86 5.51 -12.67
CA GLY A 196 -17.42 5.65 -11.27
C GLY A 196 -15.97 5.26 -10.99
N PHE A 197 -15.19 4.86 -12.00
CA PHE A 197 -13.77 4.51 -11.83
C PHE A 197 -12.96 5.66 -11.22
N GLY A 198 -13.09 6.88 -11.74
CA GLY A 198 -12.38 8.05 -11.21
C GLY A 198 -12.73 8.35 -9.75
N ALA A 199 -14.01 8.32 -9.41
CA ALA A 199 -14.49 8.52 -8.04
C ALA A 199 -14.00 7.42 -7.08
N LEU A 200 -13.92 6.18 -7.56
CA LEU A 200 -13.38 5.05 -6.80
C LEU A 200 -11.90 5.23 -6.49
N ILE A 201 -11.09 5.68 -7.46
CA ILE A 201 -9.67 5.95 -7.22
C ILE A 201 -9.49 7.17 -6.29
N GLN A 202 -10.32 8.21 -6.46
CA GLN A 202 -10.29 9.41 -5.61
C GLN A 202 -10.71 9.15 -4.17
N SER A 203 -11.56 8.16 -3.91
CA SER A 203 -11.94 7.78 -2.53
C SER A 203 -10.83 7.11 -1.74
N GLY A 204 -9.69 6.81 -2.38
CA GLY A 204 -8.57 6.10 -1.76
C GLY A 204 -8.78 4.59 -1.68
N TRP A 205 -9.73 4.05 -2.45
CA TRP A 205 -9.93 2.60 -2.53
C TRP A 205 -8.69 1.89 -3.07
N ARG A 206 -8.35 0.75 -2.46
CA ARG A 206 -7.21 -0.10 -2.83
C ARG A 206 -7.68 -1.53 -3.03
N ALA A 207 -7.09 -2.21 -4.02
CA ALA A 207 -7.43 -3.60 -4.31
C ALA A 207 -6.70 -4.57 -3.38
N TYR A 208 -5.46 -4.25 -3.05
CA TYR A 208 -4.58 -5.08 -2.24
C TYR A 208 -4.26 -4.40 -0.91
N PRO A 209 -4.30 -5.14 0.21
CA PRO A 209 -3.96 -4.56 1.51
C PRO A 209 -2.50 -4.15 1.54
N LEU A 210 -2.21 -2.92 1.96
CA LEU A 210 -0.87 -2.60 2.44
C LEU A 210 -0.69 -3.28 3.79
N LYS A 211 0.40 -4.02 3.97
CA LYS A 211 0.84 -4.40 5.31
C LYS A 211 1.11 -3.10 6.08
N ALA A 212 0.26 -2.80 7.07
CA ALA A 212 0.44 -1.60 7.88
C ALA A 212 1.86 -1.65 8.49
N PRO A 213 2.60 -0.53 8.50
CA PRO A 213 3.86 -0.50 9.24
C PRO A 213 3.54 -0.87 10.69
N THR A 214 4.26 -1.84 11.25
CA THR A 214 4.14 -2.16 12.67
C THR A 214 4.58 -0.91 13.44
N VAL A 215 3.61 -0.16 13.97
CA VAL A 215 3.93 0.98 14.83
C VAL A 215 4.45 0.37 16.12
N VAL A 216 5.77 0.37 16.29
CA VAL A 216 6.36 0.12 17.60
C VAL A 216 6.08 1.37 18.42
N THR A 217 4.87 1.46 18.99
CA THR A 217 4.58 2.50 19.96
C THR A 217 5.46 2.22 21.17
N PRO A 218 6.36 3.15 21.55
CA PRO A 218 7.06 3.01 22.81
C PRO A 218 6.01 2.88 23.94
N PRO A 219 6.30 2.11 25.00
CA PRO A 219 5.37 1.99 26.11
C PRO A 219 4.99 3.38 26.62
N PRO A 220 3.73 3.60 27.04
CA PRO A 220 3.30 4.89 27.55
C PRO A 220 4.22 5.29 28.72
N VAL A 221 4.97 6.37 28.54
CA VAL A 221 5.79 6.93 29.61
C VAL A 221 4.83 7.55 30.61
N VAL A 222 4.56 6.83 31.70
CA VAL A 222 3.84 7.39 32.84
C VAL A 222 4.78 8.37 33.52
N VAL A 223 4.65 9.65 33.20
CA VAL A 223 5.32 10.72 33.94
C VAL A 223 4.54 10.92 35.23
N THR A 224 4.91 10.17 36.26
CA THR A 224 4.41 10.43 37.62
C THR A 224 4.99 11.77 38.06
N ARG A 225 4.19 12.83 38.07
CA ARG A 225 4.60 14.09 38.68
C ARG A 225 4.83 13.84 40.15
N THR A 226 6.08 13.97 40.59
CA THR A 226 6.41 13.85 42.00
C THR A 226 6.17 15.20 42.70
N PRO A 227 5.90 15.22 44.01
CA PRO A 227 5.79 16.46 44.77
C PRO A 227 7.04 17.36 44.66
N LEU A 228 8.20 16.76 44.35
CA LEU A 228 9.45 17.48 44.13
C LEU A 228 9.44 18.36 42.87
N ASP A 229 8.63 18.03 41.86
CA ASP A 229 8.55 18.81 40.62
C ASP A 229 7.92 20.19 40.87
N GLN A 230 6.96 20.27 41.79
CA GLN A 230 6.37 21.54 42.23
C GLN A 230 7.37 22.41 43.01
N VAL A 231 8.29 21.78 43.75
CA VAL A 231 9.37 22.50 44.44
C VAL A 231 10.37 23.03 43.41
N ARG A 232 10.71 22.23 42.40
CA ARG A 232 11.60 22.62 41.31
C ARG A 232 11.07 23.81 40.51
N GLU A 233 9.76 23.89 40.27
CA GLU A 233 9.09 25.05 39.66
C GLU A 233 9.14 26.32 40.52
N ARG A 234 9.24 26.19 41.85
CA ARG A 234 9.33 27.31 42.80
C ARG A 234 10.76 27.77 43.10
N LEU A 235 11.77 27.07 42.60
CA LEU A 235 13.17 27.47 42.77
C LEU A 235 13.51 28.63 41.81
N PRO A 236 14.26 29.66 42.25
CA PRO A 236 14.60 30.84 41.44
C PRO A 236 15.45 30.54 40.20
N PHE A 237 15.98 29.32 40.08
CA PHE A 237 16.77 28.83 38.94
C PHE A 237 16.05 27.74 38.12
N GLY A 238 14.79 27.43 38.45
CA GLY A 238 14.07 26.24 37.99
C GLY A 238 13.31 26.35 36.68
N GLY A 239 13.56 27.36 35.86
CA GLY A 239 12.90 27.54 34.56
C GLY A 239 13.93 27.57 33.42
N LYS A 240 13.81 26.60 32.50
CA LYS A 240 14.53 26.43 31.22
C LYS A 240 15.76 25.53 31.27
N SER A 241 15.53 24.23 31.06
CA SER A 241 16.47 23.40 30.31
C SER A 241 15.71 22.42 29.41
N GLU A 242 14.95 22.94 28.46
CA GLU A 242 14.52 22.15 27.31
C GLU A 242 15.72 22.09 26.34
N LYS A 243 16.70 21.23 26.64
CA LYS A 243 17.75 20.88 25.69
C LYS A 243 17.13 19.94 24.66
N ARG A 244 16.98 20.47 23.44
CA ARG A 244 16.90 19.73 22.17
C ARG A 244 17.75 18.46 22.23
N LYS A 245 17.11 17.33 21.95
CA LYS A 245 17.69 16.22 21.17
C LYS A 245 16.60 15.64 20.28
#